data_AF-A0A7Y3U2Z9-F1
#
_entry.id   AF-A0A7Y3U2Z9-F1
#
_cell.length_a   1.000
_cell.length_b   1.000
_cell.length_c   1.000
_cell.angle_alpha   90.00
_cell.angle_beta   90.00
_cell.angle_gamma   90.00
#
_symmetry.space_group_name_H-M   'P 1'
#
loop_
_entity.id
_entity.type
_entity.pdbx_description
1 polymer ?
#
loop_
_entity_poly.entity_id
_entity_poly.type
_entity_poly.pdbx_seq_one_letter_code
_entity_poly.pdbx_strand_id
1 'polypeptide(L)'
;MKKIKFFLVGILGSWLIRILALTIRIHDDPKGFNEKIQTTHAIYTFWHCLMLIPAYVGRNKNIQVLISQHSDGEFIAQVIKRLGFGVIRGSSTRGGVAYGQ
;
A
#
# COMPACT_ATOMS: atom_id res chain seq x y z
N MET A 1 5.01 -13.88 -20.21
CA MET A 1 5.01 -12.42 -20.51
C MET A 1 4.30 -11.54 -19.46
N LYS A 2 3.14 -11.95 -18.89
CA LYS A 2 2.39 -11.11 -17.91
C LYS A 2 3.19 -10.77 -16.64
N LYS A 3 3.99 -11.71 -16.11
CA LYS A 3 4.84 -11.49 -14.92
C LYS A 3 5.84 -10.33 -15.07
N ILE A 4 6.43 -10.19 -16.26
CA ILE A 4 7.37 -9.09 -16.56
C ILE A 4 6.65 -7.75 -16.58
N LYS A 5 5.46 -7.67 -17.19
CA LYS A 5 4.65 -6.44 -17.18
C LYS A 5 4.34 -5.99 -15.75
N PHE A 6 3.88 -6.91 -14.90
CA PHE A 6 3.57 -6.61 -13.50
C PHE A 6 4.81 -6.21 -12.69
N PHE A 7 5.95 -6.86 -12.94
CA PHE A 7 7.22 -6.51 -12.32
C PHE A 7 7.69 -5.09 -12.70
N LEU A 8 7.64 -4.77 -14.00
CA LEU A 8 8.01 -3.45 -14.52
C LEU A 8 7.09 -2.35 -13.96
N VAL A 9 5.77 -2.59 -13.95
CA VAL A 9 4.82 -1.65 -13.35
C VAL A 9 5.11 -1.45 -11.86
N GLY A 10 5.43 -2.51 -11.13
CA GLY A 10 5.84 -2.40 -9.73
C GLY A 10 7.05 -1.47 -9.56
N ILE A 11 8.10 -1.66 -10.37
CA ILE A 11 9.31 -0.82 -10.30
C ILE A 11 8.96 0.62 -10.66
N LEU A 12 8.45 0.85 -11.87
CA LEU A 12 8.18 2.19 -12.40
C LEU A 12 7.18 2.94 -11.52
N GLY A 13 6.10 2.28 -11.09
CA GLY A 13 5.11 2.87 -10.19
C GLY A 13 5.69 3.25 -8.83
N SER A 14 6.54 2.40 -8.24
CA SER A 14 7.17 2.72 -6.95
C SER A 14 8.13 3.91 -7.04
N TRP A 15 8.89 4.01 -8.13
CA TRP A 15 9.77 5.16 -8.40
C TRP A 15 8.98 6.42 -8.67
N LEU A 16 7.91 6.34 -9.47
CA LEU A 16 7.04 7.47 -9.76
C LEU A 16 6.44 8.05 -8.47
N ILE A 17 5.93 7.20 -7.57
CA ILE A 17 5.40 7.64 -6.28
C ILE A 17 6.49 8.31 -5.43
N ARG A 18 7.71 7.75 -5.40
CA ARG A 18 8.83 8.34 -4.65
C ARG A 18 9.22 9.71 -5.19
N ILE A 19 9.25 9.87 -6.52
CA ILE A 19 9.58 11.15 -7.18
C ILE A 19 8.48 12.17 -6.94
N LEU A 20 7.21 11.79 -7.11
CA LEU A 20 6.07 12.66 -6.82
C LEU A 20 6.03 13.07 -5.36
N ALA A 21 6.39 12.18 -4.43
CA ALA A 21 6.44 12.54 -3.02
C ALA A 21 7.51 13.59 -2.71
N LEU A 22 8.56 13.74 -3.52
CA LEU A 22 9.53 14.85 -3.37
C LEU A 22 8.92 16.21 -3.70
N THR A 23 7.85 16.25 -4.50
CA THR A 23 7.14 17.51 -4.84
C THR A 23 6.02 17.83 -3.85
N ILE A 24 5.70 16.92 -2.93
CA ILE A 24 4.60 17.06 -1.97
C ILE A 24 5.17 17.32 -0.58
N ARG A 25 4.71 18.39 0.07
CA ARG A 25 5.01 18.65 1.49
C ARG A 25 3.92 18.02 2.36
N ILE A 26 4.31 17.07 3.21
CA ILE A 26 3.40 16.36 4.12
C ILE A 26 3.54 16.96 5.52
N HIS A 27 2.41 17.28 6.15
CA HIS A 27 2.34 17.75 7.53
C HIS A 27 1.40 16.86 8.32
N ASP A 28 1.77 16.57 9.56
CA ASP A 28 0.94 15.79 10.48
C ASP A 28 0.09 16.73 11.34
N ASP A 29 -1.22 16.54 11.28
CA ASP A 29 -2.18 17.22 12.14
C ASP A 29 -3.23 16.21 12.65
N PRO A 30 -3.28 15.90 13.96
CA PRO A 30 -2.36 16.36 15.01
C PRO A 30 -0.94 15.81 14.84
N LYS A 31 0.05 16.56 15.34
CA LYS A 31 1.47 16.19 15.29
C LYS A 31 1.71 14.80 15.90
N GLY A 32 2.63 14.03 15.30
CA GLY A 32 3.03 12.70 15.79
C GLY A 32 2.16 11.55 15.27
N PHE A 33 1.17 11.81 14.40
CA PHE A 33 0.40 10.75 13.75
C PHE A 33 1.30 9.73 13.06
N ASN A 34 2.34 10.17 12.34
CA ASN A 34 3.24 9.28 11.63
C ASN A 34 4.05 8.32 12.50
N GLU A 35 4.39 8.73 13.70
CA GLU A 35 5.09 7.92 14.69
C GLU A 35 4.12 6.92 15.31
N LYS A 36 2.91 7.37 15.65
CA LYS A 36 1.83 6.54 16.19
C LYS A 36 1.44 5.38 15.28
N ILE A 37 1.57 5.54 13.95
CA ILE A 37 1.26 4.48 12.98
C ILE A 37 2.04 3.19 13.29
N GLN A 38 3.28 3.29 13.76
CA GLN A 38 4.14 2.12 14.00
C GLN A 38 3.83 1.41 15.32
N THR A 39 3.23 2.11 16.28
CA THR A 39 2.99 1.60 17.63
C THR A 39 1.53 1.23 17.88
N THR A 40 0.62 1.63 16.99
CA THR A 40 -0.82 1.44 17.16
C THR A 40 -1.34 0.33 16.26
N HIS A 41 -2.00 -0.65 16.87
CA HIS A 41 -2.78 -1.66 16.15
C HIS A 41 -4.13 -1.05 15.75
N ALA A 42 -4.27 -0.68 14.49
CA ALA A 42 -5.49 -0.05 13.97
C ALA A 42 -5.75 -0.47 12.51
N ILE A 43 -7.01 -0.35 12.10
CA ILE A 43 -7.40 -0.44 10.69
C ILE A 43 -7.43 0.97 10.12
N TYR A 44 -6.59 1.23 9.11
CA TYR A 44 -6.57 2.50 8.40
C TYR A 44 -7.44 2.41 7.15
N THR A 45 -8.34 3.37 6.98
CA THR A 45 -9.21 3.47 5.81
C THR A 45 -9.04 4.82 5.13
N PHE A 46 -9.01 4.82 3.81
CA PHE A 46 -8.94 6.04 3.01
C PHE A 46 -9.76 5.86 1.73
N TRP A 47 -10.16 6.97 1.13
CA TRP A 47 -10.79 6.99 -0.19
C TRP A 47 -9.76 6.77 -1.28
N HIS A 48 -10.13 6.08 -2.36
CA HIS A 48 -9.22 5.76 -3.47
C HIS A 48 -8.51 7.00 -4.05
N CYS A 49 -9.20 8.15 -4.13
CA CYS A 49 -8.63 9.41 -4.61
C CYS A 49 -7.44 9.91 -3.77
N LEU A 50 -7.31 9.44 -2.52
CA LEU A 50 -6.27 9.85 -1.59
C LEU A 50 -5.12 8.85 -1.48
N MET A 51 -5.13 7.76 -2.26
CA MET A 51 -4.17 6.64 -2.16
C MET A 51 -2.69 7.05 -2.16
N LEU A 52 -2.33 8.14 -2.82
CA LEU A 52 -0.94 8.58 -2.97
C LEU A 52 -0.27 8.89 -1.62
N ILE A 53 -0.97 9.61 -0.74
CA ILE A 53 -0.39 10.05 0.53
C ILE A 53 -0.19 8.87 1.49
N PRO A 54 -1.19 8.01 1.78
CA PRO A 54 -1.01 6.81 2.60
C PRO A 54 0.02 5.84 2.02
N ALA A 55 0.09 5.69 0.68
CA ALA A 55 1.07 4.84 0.04
C ALA A 55 2.52 5.33 0.28
N TYR A 56 2.74 6.64 0.36
CA TYR A 56 4.05 7.17 0.70
C TYR A 56 4.31 7.19 2.22
N VAL A 57 3.33 7.60 3.01
CA VAL A 57 3.48 7.80 4.44
C VAL A 57 3.59 6.49 5.22
N GLY A 58 2.85 5.46 4.80
CA GLY A 58 2.85 4.14 5.45
C GLY A 58 4.03 3.24 5.06
N ARG A 59 4.90 3.71 4.17
CA ARG A 59 5.97 2.91 3.57
C ARG A 59 6.99 2.45 4.62
N ASN A 60 7.40 1.18 4.56
CA ASN A 60 8.30 0.55 5.54
C ASN A 60 7.82 0.61 7.01
N LYS A 61 6.53 0.82 7.30
CA LYS A 61 5.98 0.89 8.66
C LYS A 61 5.30 -0.41 9.14
N ASN A 62 5.66 -1.55 8.56
CA ASN A 62 5.06 -2.87 8.86
C ASN A 62 3.52 -2.92 8.66
N ILE A 63 2.99 -2.14 7.72
CA ILE A 63 1.54 -2.11 7.43
C ILE A 63 1.18 -3.17 6.39
N GLN A 64 0.09 -3.89 6.63
CA GLN A 64 -0.52 -4.84 5.70
C GLN A 64 -1.70 -4.18 4.97
N VAL A 65 -1.72 -4.28 3.64
CA VAL A 65 -2.82 -3.71 2.82
C VAL A 65 -3.63 -4.84 2.18
N LEU A 66 -4.95 -4.77 2.35
CA LEU A 66 -5.89 -5.69 1.71
C LEU A 66 -6.15 -5.23 0.27
N ILE A 67 -5.87 -6.10 -0.70
CA ILE A 67 -6.07 -5.83 -2.13
C ILE A 67 -6.82 -6.99 -2.78
N SER A 68 -7.73 -6.68 -3.72
CA SER A 68 -8.48 -7.68 -4.48
C SER A 68 -7.57 -8.54 -5.38
N GLN A 69 -8.11 -9.69 -5.84
CA GLN A 69 -7.42 -10.57 -6.80
C GLN A 69 -7.61 -10.15 -8.27
N HIS A 70 -8.25 -9.01 -8.52
CA HIS A 70 -8.46 -8.50 -9.87
C HIS A 70 -7.15 -7.95 -10.46
N SER A 71 -7.14 -7.75 -11.79
CA SER A 71 -5.93 -7.37 -12.53
C SER A 71 -5.42 -5.97 -12.17
N ASP A 72 -6.32 -5.05 -11.87
CA ASP A 72 -6.05 -3.72 -11.29
C ASP A 72 -5.40 -3.82 -9.90
N GLY A 73 -5.92 -4.71 -9.05
CA GLY A 73 -5.34 -5.06 -7.76
C GLY A 73 -3.92 -5.61 -7.88
N GLU A 74 -3.61 -6.38 -8.92
CA GLU A 74 -2.25 -6.87 -9.17
C GLU A 74 -1.27 -5.72 -9.40
N PHE A 75 -1.64 -4.71 -10.17
CA PHE A 75 -0.77 -3.54 -10.38
C PHE A 75 -0.48 -2.80 -9.07
N ILE A 76 -1.52 -2.53 -8.28
CA ILE A 76 -1.37 -1.85 -6.99
C ILE A 76 -0.50 -2.69 -6.07
N ALA A 77 -0.75 -3.99 -5.96
CA ALA A 77 0.00 -4.91 -5.11
C ALA A 77 1.50 -4.94 -5.44
N GLN A 78 1.88 -4.90 -6.72
CA GLN A 78 3.29 -4.89 -7.11
C GLN A 78 3.99 -3.58 -6.72
N VAL A 79 3.29 -2.45 -6.85
CA VAL A 79 3.80 -1.13 -6.47
C VAL A 79 3.97 -1.04 -4.96
N ILE A 80 2.93 -1.36 -4.18
CA ILE A 80 2.98 -1.20 -2.72
C ILE A 80 3.95 -2.16 -2.04
N LYS A 81 4.14 -3.38 -2.56
CA LYS A 81 5.20 -4.29 -2.08
C LYS A 81 6.59 -3.66 -2.16
N ARG A 82 6.87 -2.91 -3.24
CA ARG A 82 8.16 -2.21 -3.44
C ARG A 82 8.28 -0.91 -2.66
N LEU A 83 7.15 -0.34 -2.24
CA LEU A 83 7.14 0.71 -1.23
C LEU A 83 7.38 0.15 0.18
N GLY A 84 7.37 -1.18 0.38
CA GLY A 84 7.68 -1.82 1.66
C GLY A 84 6.45 -2.13 2.52
N PHE A 85 5.28 -2.24 1.90
CA PHE A 85 4.08 -2.77 2.56
C PHE A 85 4.01 -4.28 2.40
N GLY A 86 3.38 -4.93 3.38
CA GLY A 86 2.85 -6.26 3.18
C GLY A 86 1.51 -6.22 2.44
N VAL A 87 1.16 -7.31 1.76
CA VAL A 87 -0.08 -7.39 0.96
C VAL A 87 -0.83 -8.65 1.27
N ILE A 88 -2.09 -8.48 1.66
CA ILE A 88 -3.07 -9.54 1.87
C ILE A 88 -4.01 -9.55 0.67
N ARG A 89 -4.24 -10.72 0.07
CA ARG A 89 -5.15 -10.86 -1.07
C ARG A 89 -6.53 -11.32 -0.60
N GLY A 90 -7.55 -10.51 -0.83
CA GLY A 90 -8.95 -10.88 -0.53
C GLY A 90 -9.55 -11.82 -1.58
N SER A 91 -10.42 -12.75 -1.19
CA SER A 91 -11.25 -13.55 -2.09
C SER A 91 -12.68 -12.99 -2.13
N SER A 92 -13.28 -12.91 -3.33
CA SER A 92 -14.71 -12.56 -3.47
C SER A 92 -15.64 -13.78 -3.33
N THR A 93 -15.10 -14.98 -3.09
CA THR A 93 -15.88 -16.22 -3.04
C THR A 93 -15.40 -17.09 -1.90
N ARG A 94 -16.29 -17.33 -0.93
CA ARG A 94 -16.19 -18.21 0.26
C ARG A 94 -15.40 -17.62 1.43
N GLY A 95 -16.15 -17.27 2.48
CA GLY A 95 -15.76 -17.33 3.89
C GLY A 95 -14.43 -16.69 4.26
N GLY A 96 -14.47 -15.44 4.73
CA GLY A 96 -13.33 -14.86 5.44
C GLY A 96 -13.01 -15.67 6.70
N VAL A 97 -11.95 -16.48 6.65
CA VAL A 97 -11.17 -17.06 7.77
C VAL A 97 -9.86 -17.58 7.11
N ALA A 98 -8.65 -17.57 7.65
CA ALA A 98 -8.16 -17.61 9.01
C ALA A 98 -6.67 -17.17 9.05
N TYR A 99 -6.19 -16.89 10.25
CA TYR A 99 -4.80 -16.81 10.71
C TYR A 99 -3.76 -17.72 10.00
N GLY A 100 -2.51 -17.20 9.86
CA GLY A 100 -1.24 -17.96 9.66
C GLY A 100 -0.81 -18.11 8.18
N GLN A 101 0.43 -17.85 7.75
CA GLN A 101 1.74 -17.72 8.42
C GLN A 101 2.58 -16.62 7.74
#